data_AF-A0A7C5R5W0-F1
#
_entry.id   AF-A0A7C5R5W0-F1
#
_cell.length_a   1.000
_cell.length_b   1.000
_cell.length_c   1.000
_cell.angle_alpha   90.00
_cell.angle_beta   90.00
_cell.angle_gamma   90.00
#
_symmetry.space_group_name_H-M   'P 1'
#
loop_
_entity.id
_entity.type
_entity.pdbx_description
1 polymer ?
#
loop_
_entity_poly.entity_id
_entity_poly.type
_entity_poly.pdbx_seq_one_letter_code
_entity_poly.pdbx_strand_id
1 'polypeptide(L)' 'MNFHEERFPPNLSFGSIGGPERRTEIVTLANGYEERNTPWAHSRRRYDAGVGMRS' A
#
# COMPACT_ATOMS: atom_id res chain seq x y z
N MET A 1 4.74 18.16 10.05
CA MET A 1 3.67 18.08 9.03
C MET A 1 2.35 18.40 9.72
N ASN A 2 1.68 19.49 9.34
CA ASN A 2 0.30 19.75 9.78
C ASN A 2 -0.67 18.98 8.89
N PHE A 3 -1.75 18.48 9.48
CA PHE A 3 -2.84 17.86 8.73
C PHE A 3 -3.61 18.93 7.97
N HIS A 4 -3.90 18.68 6.69
CA HIS A 4 -4.82 19.50 5.91
C HIS A 4 -6.21 18.87 5.98
N GLU A 5 -7.16 19.57 6.59
CA GLU A 5 -8.55 19.11 6.76
C GLU A 5 -9.38 19.26 5.48
N GLU A 6 -8.82 18.91 4.33
CA GLU A 6 -9.50 18.93 3.04
C GLU A 6 -9.67 17.50 2.52
N ARG A 7 -10.87 17.18 2.01
CA ARG A 7 -11.12 15.88 1.38
C ARG A 7 -10.44 15.84 0.03
N PHE A 8 -9.76 14.72 -0.24
CA PHE A 8 -9.19 14.44 -1.55
C PHE A 8 -10.28 14.46 -2.64
N PRO A 9 -9.99 14.98 -3.85
CA PRO A 9 -10.98 15.07 -4.92
C PRO A 9 -11.62 13.70 -5.24
N PRO A 10 -12.96 13.63 -5.38
CA PRO A 10 -13.65 12.38 -5.70
C PRO A 10 -13.46 11.94 -7.16
N ASN A 11 -13.03 12.87 -8.04
CA ASN A 11 -12.82 12.62 -9.46
C ASN A 11 -11.45 11.95 -9.69
N LEU A 12 -11.39 10.65 -9.46
CA LEU A 12 -10.20 9.84 -9.71
C LEU A 12 -10.06 9.48 -11.20
N SER A 13 -8.82 9.45 -11.68
CA SER A 13 -8.50 8.96 -13.02
C SER A 13 -8.81 7.48 -13.14
N PHE A 14 -9.20 7.06 -14.33
CA PHE A 14 -9.17 5.64 -14.69
C PHE A 14 -7.74 5.11 -14.54
N GLY A 15 -7.59 3.91 -13.96
CA GLY A 15 -6.28 3.32 -13.67
C GLY A 15 -5.69 3.71 -12.30
N SER A 16 -6.38 4.52 -11.50
CA SER A 16 -6.00 4.70 -10.09
C SER A 16 -6.08 3.34 -9.37
N ILE A 17 -5.05 3.00 -8.59
CA ILE A 17 -4.97 1.72 -7.86
C ILE A 17 -4.87 1.96 -6.36
N GLY A 18 -5.29 0.98 -5.57
CA GLY A 18 -5.04 1.02 -4.14
C GLY A 18 -5.61 -0.17 -3.41
N GLY A 19 -5.09 -0.41 -2.22
CA GLY A 19 -5.50 -1.55 -1.43
C GLY A 19 -4.60 -1.86 -0.24
N PRO A 20 -4.93 -2.91 0.52
CA PRO A 20 -4.10 -3.41 1.59
C PRO A 20 -2.84 -4.09 1.04
N GLU A 21 -1.68 -3.59 1.42
CA GLU A 21 -0.40 -4.24 1.23
C GLU A 21 -0.03 -5.04 2.48
N ARG A 22 0.55 -6.21 2.27
CA ARG A 22 1.22 -7.02 3.30
C ARG A 22 2.67 -7.22 2.89
N ARG A 23 3.55 -7.20 3.88
CA ARG A 23 4.96 -7.51 3.70
C ARG A 23 5.26 -8.82 4.43
N THR A 24 5.67 -9.82 3.67
CA THR A 24 6.14 -11.10 4.19
C THR A 24 7.52 -11.35 3.60
N GLU A 25 8.52 -11.42 4.46
CA GLU A 25 9.89 -11.73 4.11
C GLU A 25 10.08 -13.23 4.29
N ILE A 26 10.38 -13.94 3.19
CA ILE A 26 10.66 -15.37 3.21
C ILE A 26 12.18 -15.52 3.25
N VAL A 27 12.68 -16.14 4.32
CA VAL A 27 14.11 -16.38 4.53
C VAL A 27 14.36 -17.89 4.49
N THR A 28 15.22 -18.34 3.58
CA THR A 28 15.67 -19.73 3.55
C THR A 28 16.81 -19.91 4.56
N LEU A 29 16.59 -20.80 5.52
CA LEU A 29 17.56 -21.13 6.55
C LEU A 29 18.57 -22.16 6.02
N ALA A 30 19.80 -22.12 6.56
CA ALA A 30 20.89 -23.00 6.14
C ALA A 30 20.61 -24.51 6.39
N ASN A 31 19.62 -24.82 7.23
CA ASN A 31 19.14 -26.17 7.52
C ASN A 31 18.03 -26.64 6.55
N GLY A 32 17.71 -25.88 5.51
CA GLY A 32 16.72 -26.24 4.48
C GLY A 32 15.27 -25.86 4.80
N TYR A 33 15.01 -25.15 5.90
CA TYR A 33 13.66 -24.67 6.26
C TYR A 33 13.42 -23.22 5.81
N GLU A 34 12.14 -22.82 5.69
CA GLU A 34 11.75 -21.43 5.46
C GLU A 34 11.26 -20.80 6.76
N GLU A 35 11.72 -19.58 7.05
CA GLU A 35 11.10 -18.69 8.03
C GLU A 35 10.34 -17.57 7.30
N ARG A 36 9.14 -17.24 7.81
CA ARG A 36 8.27 -16.20 7.24
C ARG A 36 8.09 -15.08 8.25
N ASN A 37 8.77 -13.97 8.03
CA ASN A 37 8.67 -12.79 8.87
C ASN A 37 7.67 -11.79 8.31
N THR A 38 6.67 -11.41 9.09
CA THR A 38 5.71 -10.36 8.74
C THR A 38 5.97 -9.12 9.59
N PRO A 39 6.83 -8.18 9.13
CA PRO A 39 7.19 -6.99 9.92
C PRO A 39 6.00 -6.05 10.18
N TRP A 40 4.88 -6.24 9.47
CA TRP A 40 3.65 -5.51 9.74
C TRP A 40 2.65 -6.39 10.46
N ALA A 41 2.23 -5.98 11.65
CA ALA A 41 1.16 -6.63 12.40
C ALA A 41 -0.20 -6.56 11.69
N HIS A 42 -0.44 -5.48 10.93
CA HIS A 42 -1.66 -5.26 10.16
C HIS A 42 -1.33 -4.87 8.72
N SER A 43 -2.27 -5.09 7.80
CA SER A 43 -2.12 -4.60 6.44
C SER A 43 -2.07 -3.06 6.44
N ARG A 44 -1.21 -2.52 5.59
CA ARG A 44 -1.10 -1.07 5.38
C ARG A 44 -1.80 -0.73 4.07
N ARG A 45 -2.61 0.33 4.06
CA ARG A 45 -3.31 0.74 2.83
C ARG A 45 -2.40 1.68 2.04
N ARG A 46 -2.18 1.37 0.77
CA ARG A 46 -1.50 2.25 -0.18
C ARG A 46 -2.46 2.60 -1.31
N TYR A 47 -2.48 3.87 -1.68
CA TYR A 47 -3.31 4.40 -2.76
C TYR A 47 -2.40 5.15 -3.71
N ASP A 48 -2.47 4.80 -5.00
CA ASP A 48 -1.93 5.57 -6.11
C ASP A 48 -3.12 6.26 -6.80
N ALA A 49 -3.47 7.43 -6.26
CA ALA A 49 -4.63 8.20 -6.67
C ALA A 49 -4.17 9.35 -7.58
N GLY A 50 -4.39 9.19 -8.89
CA GLY A 50 -4.18 10.27 -9.87
C GLY A 50 -5.47 11.01 -10.16
N VAL A 51 -5.46 12.35 -10.17
CA VAL A 51 -6.62 13.14 -10.61
C VAL A 51 -6.54 13.34 -12.12
N GLY A 52 -7.59 12.92 -12.83
CA GLY A 52 -7.61 12.98 -14.29
C GLY A 52 -8.16 14.33 -14.67
N MET A 53 -7.38 15.17 -15.34
CA MET A 53 -7.91 16.40 -15.93
C MET A 53 -8.90 16.00 -17.02
N ARG A 54 -10.19 16.22 -16.78
CA ARG A 54 -11.20 16.34 -17.84
C ARG A 54 -11.46 17.83 -18.03
N SER A 55 -11.10 18.32 -19.22
CA SER A 55 -11.40 19.67 -19.72
C SER A 55 -12.89 19.88 -19.91
#